data_AF-A0A645HXZ2-F1
#
_entry.id   AF-A0A645HXZ2-F1
#
_cell.length_a   1.000
_cell.length_b   1.000
_cell.length_c   1.000
_cell.angle_alpha   90.00
_cell.angle_beta   90.00
_cell.angle_gamma   90.00
#
_symmetry.space_group_name_H-M   'P 1'
#
loop_
_entity.id
_entity.type
_entity.pdbx_description
1 polymer ?
#
loop_
_entity_poly.entity_id
_entity_poly.type
_entity_poly.pdbx_seq_one_letter_code
_entity_poly.pdbx_strand_id
1 'polypeptide(L)'
;MGKLPFDLAEAEQELQEGPLTEYSGSGFAVLKWGISLKQLVVLQMFVGVFLPWGQMETFTAGGLLLALVIAVVKLVLGVLVIALFENSMARLRFCATSRVTWAGFGFAFLAFVSLLVA
;
A
#
# COMPACT_ATOMS: atom_id res chain seq x y z
N MET A 1 -8.15 -4.89 1.02
CA MET A 1 -7.82 -6.05 0.17
C MET A 1 -6.40 -5.89 -0.33
N GLY A 2 -5.78 -6.99 -0.76
CA GLY A 2 -4.45 -6.94 -1.37
C GLY A 2 -4.54 -6.37 -2.78
N LYS A 3 -3.46 -5.81 -3.27
CA LYS A 3 -3.29 -5.47 -4.68
C LYS A 3 -2.50 -6.59 -5.35
N LEU A 4 -2.58 -6.73 -6.68
CA LEU A 4 -1.72 -7.69 -7.38
C LEU A 4 -0.25 -7.44 -7.02
N PRO A 5 0.53 -8.48 -6.70
CA PRO A 5 0.23 -9.92 -6.84
C PRO A 5 -0.43 -10.60 -5.62
N PHE A 6 -0.68 -9.88 -4.53
CA PHE A 6 -1.22 -10.38 -3.26
C PHE A 6 -2.75 -10.22 -3.11
N ASP A 7 -3.45 -10.08 -4.23
CA ASP A 7 -4.91 -10.00 -4.26
C ASP A 7 -5.53 -11.39 -4.09
N LEU A 8 -5.50 -11.88 -2.85
CA LEU A 8 -5.97 -13.22 -2.46
C LEU A 8 -7.41 -13.26 -1.98
N ALA A 9 -7.94 -12.13 -1.50
CA ALA A 9 -9.29 -12.07 -0.93
C ALA A 9 -10.36 -12.13 -2.02
N GLU A 10 -10.06 -11.63 -3.22
CA GLU A 10 -10.92 -11.66 -4.42
C GLU A 10 -10.38 -12.72 -5.41
N ALA A 11 -9.83 -13.82 -4.88
CA ALA A 11 -9.19 -14.88 -5.65
C ALA A 11 -10.20 -15.80 -6.35
N GLU A 12 -11.07 -15.25 -7.19
CA GLU A 12 -12.18 -15.95 -7.90
C GLU A 12 -11.80 -17.30 -8.55
N GLN A 13 -10.54 -17.48 -8.96
CA GLN A 13 -10.04 -18.70 -9.58
C GLN A 13 -9.71 -19.82 -8.57
N GLU A 14 -9.36 -19.48 -7.33
CA GLU A 14 -8.99 -20.42 -6.25
C GLU A 14 -10.06 -20.51 -5.15
N LEU A 15 -10.74 -19.40 -4.90
CA LEU A 15 -11.89 -19.26 -4.00
C LEU A 15 -13.06 -18.87 -4.89
N GLN A 16 -14.14 -19.65 -4.86
CA GLN A 16 -15.27 -19.50 -5.81
C GLN A 16 -15.93 -18.12 -5.80
N GLU A 17 -15.73 -17.31 -4.74
CA GLU A 17 -16.08 -15.88 -4.66
C GLU A 17 -15.22 -15.16 -3.60
N GLY A 18 -15.06 -13.84 -3.72
CA GLY A 18 -14.52 -12.99 -2.66
C GLY A 18 -15.57 -12.49 -1.65
N PRO A 19 -15.19 -12.05 -0.45
CA PRO A 19 -16.13 -11.61 0.60
C PRO A 19 -16.89 -10.30 0.27
N LEU A 20 -16.60 -9.67 -0.88
CA LEU A 20 -17.35 -8.51 -1.35
C LEU A 20 -18.61 -8.89 -2.13
N THR A 21 -18.79 -10.16 -2.52
CA THR A 21 -19.97 -10.61 -3.27
C THR A 21 -21.26 -10.53 -2.44
N GLU A 22 -21.14 -10.55 -1.11
CA GLU A 22 -22.26 -10.38 -0.18
C GLU A 22 -22.86 -8.96 -0.19
N TYR A 23 -22.14 -7.96 -0.71
CA TYR A 23 -22.56 -6.55 -0.68
C TYR A 23 -23.02 -6.05 -2.05
N SER A 24 -24.07 -5.22 -2.06
CA SER A 24 -24.59 -4.58 -3.27
C SER A 24 -24.87 -3.08 -3.06
N GLY A 25 -24.97 -2.34 -4.17
CA GLY A 25 -25.37 -0.93 -4.18
C GLY A 25 -24.49 -0.02 -3.32
N SER A 26 -25.11 0.70 -2.38
CA SER A 26 -24.44 1.68 -1.52
C SER A 26 -23.44 1.04 -0.55
N GLY A 27 -23.73 -0.16 -0.02
CA GLY A 27 -22.82 -0.88 0.87
C GLY A 27 -21.51 -1.24 0.17
N PHE A 28 -21.60 -1.68 -1.09
CA PHE A 28 -20.44 -1.97 -1.92
C PHE A 28 -19.59 -0.72 -2.20
N ALA A 29 -20.25 0.42 -2.48
CA ALA A 29 -19.55 1.69 -2.74
C ALA A 29 -18.74 2.16 -1.53
N VAL A 30 -19.31 2.09 -0.32
CA VAL A 30 -18.61 2.45 0.92
C VAL A 30 -17.40 1.53 1.15
N LEU A 31 -17.54 0.23 0.92
CA LEU A 31 -16.44 -0.73 1.06
C LEU A 31 -15.29 -0.46 0.07
N LYS A 32 -15.58 -0.22 -1.22
CA LYS A 32 -14.55 0.12 -2.21
C LYS A 32 -13.87 1.46 -1.89
N TRP A 33 -14.60 2.43 -1.36
CA TRP A 33 -14.02 3.69 -0.84
C TRP A 33 -13.08 3.44 0.34
N GLY A 34 -13.51 2.65 1.32
CA GLY A 34 -12.71 2.30 2.49
C GLY A 34 -11.41 1.57 2.11
N ILE A 35 -11.46 0.65 1.15
CA ILE A 35 -10.27 -0.05 0.65
C ILE A 35 -9.30 0.93 -0.04
N SER A 36 -9.82 1.86 -0.83
CA SER A 36 -9.01 2.88 -1.52
C SER A 36 -8.33 3.83 -0.52
N LEU A 37 -9.07 4.26 0.51
CA LEU A 37 -8.53 5.08 1.60
C LEU A 37 -7.46 4.35 2.40
N LYS A 38 -7.66 3.06 2.70
CA LYS A 38 -6.64 2.24 3.37
C LYS A 38 -5.33 2.23 2.59
N GLN A 39 -5.38 2.07 1.26
CA GLN A 39 -4.17 2.10 0.42
C GLN A 39 -3.45 3.45 0.52
N LEU A 40 -4.21 4.56 0.45
CA LEU A 40 -3.64 5.90 0.56
C LEU A 40 -2.97 6.13 1.91
N VAL A 41 -3.62 5.72 3.01
CA VAL A 41 -3.06 5.87 4.37
C VAL A 41 -1.79 5.05 4.55
N VAL A 42 -1.78 3.79 4.11
CA VAL A 42 -0.58 2.93 4.21
C VAL A 42 0.57 3.49 3.37
N LEU A 43 0.28 3.97 2.15
CA LEU A 43 1.28 4.62 1.30
C LEU A 43 1.83 5.90 1.95
N GLN A 44 0.96 6.72 2.55
CA GLN A 44 1.36 7.93 3.26
C GLN A 44 2.29 7.61 4.44
N MET A 45 1.99 6.56 5.22
CA MET A 45 2.87 6.12 6.30
C MET A 45 4.24 5.67 5.76
N PHE A 46 4.26 4.90 4.67
CA PHE A 46 5.50 4.45 4.05
C PHE A 46 6.36 5.63 3.56
N VAL A 47 5.77 6.55 2.79
CA VAL A 47 6.47 7.74 2.27
C VAL A 47 6.95 8.64 3.42
N GLY A 48 6.14 8.80 4.46
CA GLY A 48 6.49 9.61 5.63
C GLY A 48 7.69 9.07 6.41
N VAL A 49 7.80 7.73 6.54
CA VAL A 49 8.88 7.08 7.29
C VAL A 49 10.16 6.95 6.45
N PHE A 50 10.06 6.48 5.21
CA PHE A 50 11.24 6.13 4.40
C PHE A 50 11.74 7.26 3.50
N LEU A 51 10.91 8.26 3.20
CA LEU A 51 11.24 9.38 2.30
C LEU A 51 10.88 10.75 2.93
N PRO A 52 11.43 11.10 4.12
CA PRO A 52 11.04 12.27 4.91
C PRO A 52 11.61 13.61 4.38
N TRP A 53 11.64 13.80 3.07
CA TRP A 53 12.10 15.05 2.44
C TRP A 53 10.93 15.99 2.13
N GLY A 54 11.17 17.31 2.02
CA GLY A 54 10.10 18.28 1.73
C GLY A 54 9.08 18.44 2.87
N GLN A 55 9.48 18.09 4.10
CA GLN A 55 8.74 18.40 5.31
C GLN A 55 8.98 19.87 5.68
N MET A 56 8.01 20.47 6.35
CA MET A 56 8.11 21.85 6.81
C MET A 56 8.89 21.90 8.13
N GLU A 57 10.00 22.63 8.15
CA GLU A 57 10.82 22.82 9.36
C GLU A 57 10.29 23.94 10.25
N THR A 58 9.76 25.01 9.66
CA THR A 58 9.16 26.14 10.37
C THR A 58 7.71 26.33 9.96
N PHE A 59 6.81 26.40 10.95
CA PHE A 59 5.38 26.51 10.70
C PHE A 59 5.02 27.88 10.09
N THR A 60 4.86 27.90 8.77
CA THR A 60 4.50 29.09 7.99
C THR A 60 3.41 28.73 6.99
N ALA A 61 2.51 29.67 6.67
CA ALA A 61 1.42 29.41 5.72
C ALA A 61 1.95 29.01 4.32
N GLY A 62 3.03 29.65 3.86
CA GLY A 62 3.69 29.31 2.60
C GLY A 62 4.36 27.92 2.64
N GLY A 63 5.04 27.59 3.74
CA GLY A 63 5.63 26.27 3.95
C GLY A 63 4.60 25.15 3.98
N LEU A 64 3.41 25.41 4.55
CA LEU A 64 2.31 24.45 4.59
C LEU A 64 1.78 24.13 3.19
N LEU A 65 1.53 25.15 2.37
CA LEU A 65 1.07 24.95 1.00
C LEU A 65 2.10 24.17 0.17
N LEU A 66 3.39 24.53 0.28
CA LEU A 66 4.46 23.84 -0.43
C LEU A 66 4.57 22.37 0.02
N ALA A 67 4.58 22.11 1.33
CA ALA A 67 4.65 20.76 1.88
C ALA A 67 3.44 19.90 1.45
N LEU A 68 2.24 20.48 1.41
CA LEU A 68 1.03 19.79 0.94
C LEU A 68 1.13 19.43 -0.55
N VAL A 69 1.56 20.37 -1.40
CA VAL A 69 1.75 20.10 -2.84
C VAL A 69 2.78 18.99 -3.04
N ILE A 70 3.92 19.06 -2.35
CA ILE A 70 4.97 18.03 -2.42
C ILE A 70 4.42 16.67 -1.95
N ALA A 71 3.65 16.63 -0.86
CA ALA A 71 3.04 15.40 -0.37
C ALA A 71 2.07 14.78 -1.39
N VAL A 72 1.22 15.59 -2.03
CA VAL A 72 0.29 15.12 -3.07
C VAL A 72 1.06 14.55 -4.27
N VAL A 73 2.10 15.25 -4.74
CA VAL A 73 2.94 14.77 -5.85
C VAL A 73 3.58 13.42 -5.52
N LYS A 74 4.12 13.26 -4.31
CA LYS A 74 4.70 11.98 -3.85
C LYS A 74 3.68 10.86 -3.82
N LEU A 75 2.47 11.13 -3.31
CA LEU A 75 1.40 10.15 -3.28
C LEU A 75 0.98 9.72 -4.68
N VAL A 76 0.83 10.67 -5.61
CA VAL A 76 0.50 10.38 -7.01
C VAL A 76 1.58 9.51 -7.65
N LEU A 77 2.86 9.86 -7.48
CA LEU A 77 3.97 9.06 -7.98
C LEU A 77 4.00 7.66 -7.36
N GLY A 78 3.77 7.54 -6.06
CA GLY A 78 3.69 6.25 -5.37
C GLY A 78 2.55 5.37 -5.90
N VAL A 79 1.36 5.96 -6.12
CA VAL A 79 0.23 5.25 -6.72
C VAL A 79 0.54 4.81 -8.15
N LEU A 80 1.19 5.66 -8.96
CA LEU A 80 1.61 5.28 -10.32
C LEU A 80 2.58 4.11 -10.33
N VAL A 81 3.57 4.11 -9.44
CA VAL A 81 4.51 2.99 -9.30
C VAL A 81 3.75 1.72 -8.92
N ILE A 82 2.87 1.79 -7.93
CA ILE A 82 2.03 0.65 -7.54
C ILE A 82 1.18 0.16 -8.72
N ALA A 83 0.57 1.07 -9.49
CA ALA A 83 -0.23 0.71 -10.66
C ALA A 83 0.59 0.01 -11.76
N LEU A 84 1.84 0.42 -11.97
CA LEU A 84 2.75 -0.26 -12.90
C LEU A 84 3.05 -1.69 -12.43
N PHE A 85 3.33 -1.90 -11.15
CA PHE A 85 3.54 -3.23 -10.58
C PHE A 85 2.26 -4.09 -10.67
N GLU A 86 1.11 -3.53 -10.31
CA GLU A 86 -0.18 -4.21 -10.42
C GLU A 86 -0.45 -4.69 -11.86
N ASN A 87 -0.13 -3.87 -12.86
CA ASN A 87 -0.34 -4.21 -14.27
C ASN A 87 0.73 -5.15 -14.85
N SER A 88 1.92 -5.22 -14.23
CA SER A 88 3.04 -6.02 -14.71
C SER A 88 3.11 -7.40 -14.06
N MET A 89 2.46 -7.62 -12.93
CA MET A 89 2.55 -8.86 -12.16
C MET A 89 1.30 -9.72 -12.28
N ALA A 90 1.49 -11.04 -12.42
CA ALA A 90 0.41 -12.01 -12.28
C ALA A 90 0.11 -12.30 -10.80
N ARG A 91 -1.12 -12.73 -10.51
CA ARG A 91 -1.56 -13.11 -9.16
C ARG A 91 -0.73 -14.30 -8.63
N LEU A 92 -0.29 -14.22 -7.38
CA LEU A 92 0.37 -15.34 -6.71
C LEU A 92 -0.67 -16.36 -6.21
N ARG A 93 -0.29 -17.64 -6.21
CA ARG A 93 -1.13 -18.72 -5.63
C ARG A 93 -1.27 -18.53 -4.13
N PHE A 94 -2.45 -18.83 -3.58
CA PHE A 94 -2.74 -18.66 -2.16
C PHE A 94 -1.75 -19.43 -1.28
N CYS A 95 -1.51 -20.71 -1.57
CA CYS A 95 -0.60 -21.57 -0.81
C CYS A 95 0.87 -21.11 -0.86
N ALA A 96 1.29 -20.39 -1.91
CA ALA A 96 2.66 -19.91 -2.06
C ALA A 96 2.90 -18.56 -1.36
N THR A 97 1.85 -17.80 -1.10
CA THR A 97 1.95 -16.42 -0.60
C THR A 97 2.61 -16.33 0.76
N SER A 98 2.24 -17.23 1.69
CA SER A 98 2.82 -17.28 3.04
C SER A 98 4.35 -17.35 3.00
N ARG A 99 4.91 -18.14 2.08
CA ARG A 99 6.37 -18.27 1.93
C ARG A 99 7.03 -16.95 1.54
N VAL A 100 6.41 -16.22 0.61
CA VAL A 100 6.93 -14.93 0.12
C VAL A 100 6.85 -13.86 1.21
N THR A 101 5.73 -13.80 1.94
CA THR A 101 5.56 -12.82 3.03
C THR A 101 6.50 -13.08 4.20
N TRP A 102 6.72 -14.35 4.56
CA TRP A 102 7.68 -14.74 5.59
C TRP A 102 9.12 -14.43 5.18
N ALA A 103 9.50 -14.67 3.93
CA ALA A 103 10.81 -14.29 3.43
C ALA A 103 11.01 -12.76 3.49
N GLY A 104 10.02 -11.98 3.03
CA GLY A 104 10.06 -10.52 3.10
C GLY A 104 10.19 -9.99 4.54
N PHE A 105 9.41 -10.54 5.47
CA PHE A 105 9.52 -10.21 6.89
C PHE A 105 10.90 -10.57 7.46
N GLY A 106 11.44 -11.74 7.10
CA GLY A 106 12.78 -12.17 7.49
C GLY A 106 13.87 -11.17 7.05
N PHE A 107 13.82 -10.69 5.81
CA PHE A 107 14.74 -9.66 5.34
C PHE A 107 14.60 -8.34 6.10
N ALA A 108 13.36 -7.89 6.36
CA ALA A 108 13.12 -6.68 7.13
C ALA A 108 13.65 -6.79 8.57
N PHE A 109 13.48 -7.95 9.21
CA PHE A 109 14.01 -8.22 10.54
C PHE A 109 15.55 -8.22 10.55
N LEU A 110 16.19 -8.88 9.58
CA LEU A 110 17.65 -8.88 9.45
C LEU A 110 18.20 -7.48 9.23
N ALA A 111 17.56 -6.67 8.38
CA ALA A 111 17.94 -5.27 8.17
C ALA A 111 17.82 -4.45 9.46
N PHE A 112 16.76 -4.66 10.23
CA PHE A 112 16.57 -3.98 11.53
C PHE A 112 17.64 -4.38 12.55
N VAL A 113 17.93 -5.68 12.70
CA VAL A 113 19.01 -6.14 13.60
C VAL A 113 20.36 -5.58 13.15
N SER A 114 20.65 -5.57 11.85
CA SER A 114 21.88 -4.99 11.32
C SER A 114 22.01 -3.50 11.65
N LEU A 115 20.91 -2.75 11.64
CA LEU A 115 20.90 -1.33 12.01
C LEU A 115 21.15 -1.15 13.52
N LEU A 116 20.67 -2.05 14.37
CA LEU A 116 20.90 -1.98 15.82
C LEU A 116 22.31 -2.38 16.25
N VAL A 117 22.99 -3.21 15.46
CA VAL A 117 24.34 -3.69 15.74
C VAL A 117 25.42 -2.73 15.23
N ALA A 118 25.11 -1.95 14.18
CA ALA A 118 25.99 -0.93 13.61
C ALA A 118 26.08 0.33 14.49
#